data_AF-A0A0V8RX32-F1
#
_entry.id   AF-A0A0V8RX32-F1
#
_cell.length_a   1.000
_cell.length_b   1.000
_cell.length_c   1.000
_cell.angle_alpha   90.00
_cell.angle_beta   90.00
_cell.angle_gamma   90.00
#
_symmetry.space_group_name_H-M   'P 1'
#
loop_
_entity.id
_entity.type
_entity.pdbx_description
1 polymer ?
#
loop_
_entity_poly.entity_id
_entity_poly.type
_entity_poly.pdbx_seq_one_letter_code
_entity_poly.pdbx_strand_id
1 'polypeptide(L)'
;MLRSSGYGPRRAAGGCKMPCAQLPGWKGVYIVVFALREGYRGRVGSRAAVSLEPGVYAYLGSAWGPGGVRARLCRHLYGRRARLHWHMDYLAAAPGYRPLGAVAVRAPRGSEPLLAAAAYASRCFEPLEPGLGGTDDPYGLSHVLRCAARDCLSAALGLASSLPGLLAVHMAAPGLAGPRHYKHINSI
;
A
#
# COMPACT_ATOMS: atom_id res chain seq x y z
N MET A 1 11.74 60.59 3.68
CA MET A 1 11.84 59.32 2.90
C MET A 1 11.81 58.15 3.87
N LEU A 2 10.62 57.60 4.12
CA LEU A 2 10.42 56.40 4.94
C LEU A 2 10.23 55.22 3.99
N ARG A 3 11.11 54.20 4.05
CA ARG A 3 10.85 52.89 3.44
C ARG A 3 10.73 51.86 4.56
N SER A 4 9.48 51.61 4.93
CA SER A 4 9.02 50.42 5.63
C SER A 4 9.35 49.16 4.81
N SER A 5 10.21 48.29 5.34
CA SER A 5 10.43 46.95 4.81
C SER A 5 9.39 46.01 5.40
N GLY A 6 8.36 45.70 4.60
CA GLY A 6 7.42 44.62 4.88
C GLY A 6 7.89 43.32 4.23
N TYR A 7 7.95 42.24 5.02
CA TYR A 7 7.96 40.85 4.55
C TYR A 7 7.60 39.99 5.78
N GLY A 8 6.35 39.60 6.00
CA GLY A 8 5.57 38.67 5.19
C GLY A 8 5.75 37.25 5.77
N PRO A 9 4.71 36.59 6.34
CA PRO A 9 4.87 35.29 6.98
C PRO A 9 5.33 34.24 5.97
N ARG A 10 6.37 33.48 6.33
CA ARG A 10 6.88 32.36 5.52
C ARG A 10 5.76 31.35 5.31
N ARG A 11 5.43 31.10 4.04
CA ARG A 11 4.49 30.05 3.64
C ARG A 11 4.99 28.70 4.16
N ALA A 12 4.20 28.06 5.01
CA ALA A 12 4.39 26.67 5.40
C ALA A 12 4.38 25.78 4.15
N ALA A 13 5.40 24.95 4.01
CA ALA A 13 5.53 23.98 2.93
C ALA A 13 4.39 22.95 2.99
N GLY A 14 3.71 22.77 1.85
CA GLY A 14 2.99 21.57 1.42
C GLY A 14 2.22 20.79 2.48
N GLY A 15 0.95 21.17 2.69
CA GLY A 15 0.04 20.51 3.61
C GLY A 15 -0.01 18.98 3.44
N CYS A 16 0.29 18.27 4.52
CA CYS A 16 -0.04 16.85 4.67
C CYS A 16 -1.54 16.69 4.42
N LYS A 17 -1.93 15.94 3.38
CA LYS A 17 -3.35 15.66 3.10
C LYS A 17 -3.99 15.11 4.39
N MET A 18 -5.10 15.67 4.85
CA MET A 18 -5.72 15.30 6.13
C MET A 18 -5.87 13.78 6.42
N PRO A 19 -6.12 12.89 5.44
CA PRO A 19 -6.21 11.44 5.70
C PRO A 19 -4.89 10.79 6.16
N CYS A 20 -3.76 11.44 5.89
CA CYS A 20 -2.43 10.93 6.20
C CYS A 20 -1.99 11.18 7.64
N ALA A 21 -2.49 12.24 8.27
CA ALA A 21 -2.13 12.60 9.63
C ALA A 21 -2.58 11.55 10.65
N GLN A 22 -3.66 10.84 10.34
CA GLN A 22 -4.27 9.79 11.18
C GLN A 22 -3.52 8.46 11.11
N LEU A 23 -2.60 8.28 10.16
CA LEU A 23 -1.83 7.04 10.02
C LEU A 23 -0.65 6.99 11.00
N PRO A 24 -0.29 5.80 11.49
CA PRO A 24 0.78 5.64 12.47
C PRO A 24 2.16 6.01 11.93
N GLY A 25 2.86 6.91 12.63
CA GLY A 25 4.22 7.33 12.26
C GLY A 25 5.34 6.35 12.65
N TRP A 26 5.02 5.24 13.34
CA TRP A 26 6.00 4.26 13.80
C TRP A 26 6.48 3.33 12.68
N LYS A 27 7.55 2.58 12.96
CA LYS A 27 8.12 1.57 12.06
C LYS A 27 7.46 0.22 12.28
N GLY A 28 7.35 -0.58 11.23
CA GLY A 28 6.74 -1.90 11.30
C GLY A 28 6.43 -2.45 9.92
N VAL A 29 5.48 -3.39 9.89
CA VAL A 29 4.97 -4.02 8.68
C VAL A 29 3.54 -3.57 8.42
N TYR A 30 3.07 -3.76 7.20
CA TYR A 30 1.72 -3.39 6.81
C TYR A 30 1.20 -4.28 5.68
N ILE A 31 -0.12 -4.36 5.59
CA ILE A 31 -0.88 -5.02 4.54
C ILE A 31 -1.71 -3.94 3.86
N VAL A 32 -1.64 -3.82 2.53
CA VAL A 32 -2.58 -2.99 1.76
C VAL A 32 -3.50 -3.90 0.98
N VAL A 33 -4.81 -3.73 1.16
CA VAL A 33 -5.84 -4.46 0.41
C VAL A 33 -6.36 -3.56 -0.71
N PHE A 34 -6.42 -4.11 -1.92
CA PHE A 34 -6.85 -3.38 -3.11
C PHE A 34 -7.58 -4.30 -4.10
N ALA A 35 -8.39 -3.71 -4.97
CA ALA A 35 -9.03 -4.39 -6.08
C ALA A 35 -8.41 -3.97 -7.42
N LEU A 36 -8.32 -4.91 -8.35
CA LEU A 36 -8.07 -4.69 -9.76
C LEU A 36 -9.35 -5.03 -10.53
N ARG A 37 -9.94 -4.04 -11.21
CA ARG A 37 -11.20 -4.24 -11.97
C ARG A 37 -10.99 -4.85 -13.35
N GLU A 38 -9.86 -4.55 -13.99
CA GLU A 38 -9.58 -4.91 -15.39
C GLU A 38 -8.40 -5.89 -15.50
N GLY A 39 -7.91 -6.39 -14.37
CA GLY A 39 -6.63 -7.12 -14.31
C GLY A 39 -5.44 -6.20 -14.53
N TYR A 40 -4.25 -6.78 -14.58
CA TYR A 40 -3.00 -6.06 -14.83
C TYR A 40 -2.05 -6.95 -15.62
N ARG A 41 -1.58 -6.47 -16.77
CA ARG A 41 -0.48 -7.09 -17.50
C ARG A 41 0.66 -6.09 -17.64
N GLY A 42 1.81 -6.40 -17.07
CA GLY A 42 2.95 -5.49 -17.10
C GLY A 42 4.08 -5.91 -16.19
N ARG A 43 5.13 -5.11 -16.16
CA ARG A 43 6.27 -5.33 -15.28
C ARG A 43 6.00 -4.78 -13.88
N VAL A 44 6.38 -5.54 -12.87
CA VAL A 44 6.41 -5.08 -11.48
C VAL A 44 7.87 -5.02 -11.04
N GLY A 45 8.43 -3.82 -11.01
CA GLY A 45 9.87 -3.61 -10.78
C GLY A 45 10.73 -4.12 -11.94
N SER A 46 11.85 -4.77 -11.62
CA SER A 46 12.80 -5.34 -12.58
C SER A 46 12.42 -6.74 -13.11
N ARG A 47 11.33 -7.34 -12.62
CA ARG A 47 10.91 -8.69 -13.02
C ARG A 47 10.23 -8.71 -14.40
N ALA A 48 10.18 -9.92 -14.97
CA ALA A 48 9.41 -10.25 -16.17
C ALA A 48 7.94 -9.81 -16.04
N ALA A 49 7.25 -9.71 -17.18
CA ALA A 49 5.85 -9.32 -17.18
C ALA A 49 5.01 -10.30 -16.34
N VAL A 50 4.21 -9.76 -15.42
CA VAL A 50 3.21 -10.51 -14.66
C VAL A 50 1.83 -10.25 -15.25
N SER A 51 0.96 -11.26 -15.16
CA SER A 51 -0.45 -11.17 -15.51
C SER A 51 -1.26 -11.42 -14.26
N LEU A 52 -2.04 -10.43 -13.85
CA LEU A 52 -2.98 -10.51 -12.73
C LEU A 52 -4.39 -10.40 -13.30
N GLU A 53 -5.24 -11.34 -12.93
CA GLU A 53 -6.66 -11.29 -13.28
C GLU A 53 -7.41 -10.21 -12.48
N PRO A 54 -8.62 -9.82 -12.90
CA PRO A 54 -9.51 -9.05 -12.04
C PRO A 54 -9.73 -9.75 -10.69
N GLY A 55 -9.68 -8.98 -9.60
CA GLY A 55 -9.83 -9.55 -8.26
C GLY A 55 -9.38 -8.63 -7.13
N VAL A 56 -9.44 -9.17 -5.91
CA VAL A 56 -8.95 -8.51 -4.69
C VAL A 56 -7.60 -9.10 -4.31
N TYR A 57 -6.68 -8.23 -3.93
CA TYR A 57 -5.29 -8.54 -3.64
C TYR A 57 -4.85 -7.90 -2.33
N ALA A 58 -3.88 -8.54 -1.68
CA ALA A 58 -3.17 -8.03 -0.52
C ALA A 58 -1.69 -7.85 -0.87
N TYR A 59 -1.15 -6.67 -0.56
CA TYR A 59 0.28 -6.40 -0.63
C TYR A 59 0.86 -6.32 0.77
N LEU A 60 1.89 -7.13 1.04
CA LEU A 60 2.67 -7.13 2.27
C LEU A 60 3.90 -6.25 2.09
N GLY A 61 4.24 -5.45 3.10
CA GLY A 61 5.49 -4.72 3.06
C GLY A 61 5.91 -4.18 4.42
N SER A 62 7.11 -3.61 4.46
CA SER A 62 7.64 -2.95 5.66
C SER A 62 8.00 -1.49 5.47
N ALA A 63 8.13 -0.80 6.59
CA ALA A 63 8.41 0.63 6.65
C ALA A 63 9.46 0.94 7.73
N TRP A 64 10.72 0.61 7.44
CA TRP A 64 11.86 0.86 8.34
C TRP A 64 12.55 2.22 8.13
N GLY A 65 12.31 2.85 6.98
CA GLY A 65 12.90 4.13 6.60
C GLY A 65 12.23 5.35 7.25
N PRO A 66 12.70 6.56 6.91
CA PRO A 66 12.12 7.82 7.39
C PRO A 66 10.61 7.91 7.11
N GLY A 67 9.85 8.42 8.08
CA GLY A 67 8.40 8.59 7.97
C GLY A 67 7.55 7.35 8.28
N GLY A 68 8.19 6.18 8.48
CA GLY A 68 7.55 4.97 8.99
C GLY A 68 6.36 4.50 8.15
N VAL A 69 5.45 3.76 8.78
CA VAL A 69 4.27 3.18 8.14
C VAL A 69 3.38 4.27 7.53
N ARG A 70 3.21 5.41 8.20
CA ARG A 70 2.46 6.57 7.70
C ARG A 70 2.90 6.97 6.30
N ALA A 71 4.20 7.16 6.08
CA ALA A 71 4.69 7.59 4.77
C ALA A 71 4.37 6.57 3.65
N ARG A 72 4.47 5.27 3.96
CA ARG A 72 4.16 4.19 3.00
C ARG A 72 2.67 4.08 2.71
N LEU A 73 1.85 3.98 3.75
CA LEU A 73 0.40 3.88 3.58
C LEU A 73 -0.19 5.13 2.93
N CYS A 74 0.31 6.32 3.27
CA CYS A 74 -0.07 7.55 2.59
C CYS A 74 0.16 7.49 1.09
N ARG A 75 1.33 7.01 0.68
CA ARG A 75 1.69 6.86 -0.72
C ARG A 75 0.74 5.88 -1.41
N HIS A 76 0.50 4.72 -0.80
CA HIS A 76 -0.28 3.63 -1.40
C HIS A 76 -1.78 3.90 -1.45
N LEU A 77 -2.33 4.55 -0.42
CA LEU A 77 -3.75 4.86 -0.30
C LEU A 77 -4.13 6.19 -0.98
N TYR A 78 -3.25 7.20 -0.94
CA TYR A 78 -3.60 8.59 -1.29
C TYR A 78 -2.65 9.29 -2.28
N GLY A 79 -1.54 8.65 -2.65
CA GLY A 79 -0.53 9.21 -3.54
C GLY A 79 -1.01 9.36 -4.98
N ARG A 80 -0.75 10.52 -5.60
CA ARG A 80 -0.78 10.66 -7.07
C ARG A 80 0.59 10.24 -7.60
N ARG A 81 0.62 9.30 -8.53
CA ARG A 81 1.84 8.56 -8.89
C ARG A 81 2.61 9.32 -9.97
N ALA A 82 3.65 10.05 -9.56
CA ALA A 82 4.58 10.68 -10.51
C ALA A 82 5.85 9.84 -10.74
N ARG A 83 6.20 8.94 -9.79
CA ARG A 83 7.40 8.09 -9.85
C ARG A 83 7.11 6.73 -9.25
N LEU A 84 7.52 5.65 -9.92
CA LEU A 84 7.38 4.26 -9.48
C LEU A 84 8.66 3.86 -8.73
N HIS A 85 8.58 3.64 -7.42
CA HIS A 85 9.73 3.29 -6.56
C HIS A 85 9.55 1.92 -5.90
N TRP A 86 8.32 1.52 -5.57
CA TRP A 86 7.98 0.25 -4.94
C TRP A 86 7.24 -0.66 -5.91
N HIS A 87 7.35 -1.98 -5.75
CA HIS A 87 6.59 -2.94 -6.58
C HIS A 87 5.09 -2.63 -6.64
N MET A 88 4.51 -2.30 -5.49
CA MET A 88 3.09 -1.90 -5.42
C MET A 88 2.79 -0.65 -6.24
N ASP A 89 3.75 0.25 -6.48
CA ASP A 89 3.50 1.46 -7.25
C ASP A 89 3.09 1.13 -8.70
N TYR A 90 3.64 0.06 -9.29
CA TYR A 90 3.31 -0.42 -10.64
C TYR A 90 1.87 -0.91 -10.71
N LEU A 91 1.49 -1.82 -9.80
CA LEU A 91 0.13 -2.36 -9.73
C LEU A 91 -0.88 -1.26 -9.51
N ALA A 92 -0.53 -0.33 -8.65
CA ALA A 92 -1.49 0.64 -8.23
C ALA A 92 -1.61 1.82 -9.22
N ALA A 93 -0.69 1.90 -10.20
CA ALA A 93 -0.82 2.75 -11.39
C ALA A 93 -1.71 2.13 -12.48
N ALA A 94 -2.11 0.86 -12.35
CA ALA A 94 -2.96 0.18 -13.31
C ALA A 94 -4.33 0.84 -13.47
N PRO A 95 -4.89 0.86 -14.69
CA PRO A 95 -6.31 1.12 -14.89
C PRO A 95 -7.15 0.19 -14.00
N GLY A 96 -8.17 0.75 -13.34
CA GLY A 96 -9.04 -0.03 -12.46
C GLY A 96 -8.47 -0.39 -11.09
N TYR A 97 -7.28 0.07 -10.70
CA TYR A 97 -6.81 -0.07 -9.32
C TYR A 97 -7.68 0.73 -8.34
N ARG A 98 -8.16 0.07 -7.29
CA ARG A 98 -8.93 0.68 -6.21
C ARG A 98 -8.39 0.23 -4.85
N PRO A 99 -7.82 1.10 -4.02
CA PRO A 99 -7.48 0.73 -2.65
C PRO A 99 -8.79 0.46 -1.88
N LEU A 100 -8.80 -0.61 -1.07
CA LEU A 100 -9.92 -0.98 -0.21
C LEU A 100 -9.61 -0.71 1.27
N GLY A 101 -8.35 -0.78 1.67
CA GLY A 101 -7.94 -0.57 3.05
C GLY A 101 -6.47 -0.91 3.27
N ALA A 102 -6.01 -0.70 4.50
CA ALA A 102 -4.72 -1.16 4.97
C ALA A 102 -4.76 -1.51 6.45
N VAL A 103 -3.90 -2.45 6.84
CA VAL A 103 -3.63 -2.81 8.23
C VAL A 103 -2.14 -2.56 8.49
N ALA A 104 -1.82 -1.81 9.53
CA ALA A 104 -0.47 -1.54 9.98
C ALA A 104 -0.19 -2.33 11.26
N VAL A 105 1.01 -2.89 11.38
CA VAL A 105 1.45 -3.64 12.56
C VAL A 105 2.78 -3.11 13.07
N ARG A 106 2.82 -2.69 14.34
CA ARG A 106 4.07 -2.30 15.00
C ARG A 106 4.75 -3.57 15.45
N ALA A 107 5.86 -3.89 14.82
CA ALA A 107 6.59 -5.13 15.02
C ALA A 107 8.10 -4.89 14.88
N PRO A 108 8.94 -5.78 15.44
CA PRO A 108 10.40 -5.71 15.27
C PRO A 108 10.83 -5.88 13.81
N ARG A 109 12.07 -5.50 13.52
CA ARG A 109 12.66 -5.72 12.19
C ARG A 109 12.76 -7.22 11.92
N GLY A 110 12.47 -7.65 10.69
CA GLY A 110 12.41 -9.07 10.33
C GLY A 110 11.01 -9.70 10.43
N SER A 111 9.99 -8.96 10.87
CA SER A 111 8.61 -9.47 10.90
C SER A 111 7.91 -9.55 9.53
N GLU A 112 8.48 -8.97 8.48
CA GLU A 112 7.89 -9.01 7.13
C GLU A 112 7.87 -10.44 6.55
N PRO A 113 8.99 -11.19 6.57
CA PRO A 113 8.98 -12.62 6.23
C PRO A 113 8.00 -13.46 7.06
N LEU A 114 7.87 -13.18 8.36
CA LEU A 114 6.92 -13.89 9.23
C LEU A 114 5.48 -13.62 8.80
N LEU A 115 5.17 -12.39 8.40
CA LEU A 115 3.85 -12.01 7.89
C LEU A 115 3.56 -12.71 6.56
N ALA A 116 4.55 -12.79 5.66
CA ALA A 116 4.41 -13.52 4.40
C ALA A 116 4.17 -15.02 4.64
N ALA A 117 4.98 -15.66 5.51
CA ALA A 117 4.81 -17.06 5.87
C ALA A 117 3.43 -17.35 6.50
N ALA A 118 2.97 -16.48 7.42
CA ALA A 118 1.64 -16.60 8.02
C ALA A 118 0.52 -16.44 6.97
N ALA A 119 0.69 -15.55 5.99
CA ALA A 119 -0.28 -15.36 4.92
C ALA A 119 -0.44 -16.64 4.08
N TYR A 120 0.68 -17.27 3.71
CA TYR A 120 0.71 -18.52 2.98
C TYR A 120 0.00 -19.65 3.75
N ALA A 121 0.15 -19.71 5.07
CA ALA A 121 -0.48 -20.72 5.91
C ALA A 121 -2.00 -20.51 6.12
N SER A 122 -2.50 -19.27 5.95
CA SER A 122 -3.86 -18.88 6.34
C SER A 122 -4.99 -19.42 5.46
N ARG A 123 -4.68 -19.94 4.26
CA ARG A 123 -5.65 -20.27 3.18
C ARG A 123 -6.56 -19.11 2.73
N CYS A 124 -6.41 -17.92 3.30
CA CYS A 124 -7.16 -16.72 2.94
C CYS A 124 -6.47 -15.94 1.81
N PHE A 125 -5.18 -16.22 1.60
CA PHE A 125 -4.33 -15.55 0.64
C PHE A 125 -3.62 -16.59 -0.22
N GLU A 126 -3.78 -16.44 -1.54
CA GLU A 126 -3.12 -17.25 -2.55
C GLU A 126 -1.89 -16.48 -3.06
N PRO A 127 -0.68 -17.00 -2.84
CA PRO A 127 0.51 -16.32 -3.31
C PRO A 127 0.60 -16.32 -4.83
N LEU A 128 1.07 -15.20 -5.36
CA LEU A 128 1.43 -15.11 -6.78
C LEU A 128 2.87 -15.58 -6.99
N GLU A 129 3.41 -15.29 -8.17
CA GLU A 129 4.78 -15.62 -8.56
C GLU A 129 5.81 -15.33 -7.45
N PRO A 130 6.73 -16.26 -7.15
CA PRO A 130 7.76 -16.10 -6.13
C PRO A 130 8.51 -14.77 -6.23
N GLY A 131 8.67 -14.14 -5.07
CA GLY A 131 9.37 -12.88 -4.86
C GLY A 131 8.65 -11.63 -5.38
N LEU A 132 7.49 -11.75 -6.05
CA LEU A 132 6.70 -10.61 -6.51
C LEU A 132 6.37 -9.69 -5.32
N GLY A 133 6.80 -8.43 -5.37
CA GLY A 133 6.57 -7.49 -4.27
C GLY A 133 7.60 -7.50 -3.15
N GLY A 134 8.38 -8.57 -3.01
CA GLY A 134 9.35 -8.82 -1.94
C GLY A 134 10.75 -9.11 -2.46
N THR A 135 11.31 -8.25 -3.32
CA THR A 135 12.68 -8.44 -3.86
C THR A 135 13.75 -8.52 -2.79
N ASP A 136 13.51 -7.91 -1.63
CA ASP A 136 14.41 -7.94 -0.48
C ASP A 136 14.03 -9.03 0.55
N ASP A 137 13.06 -9.91 0.23
CA ASP A 137 12.69 -11.03 1.09
C ASP A 137 13.73 -12.16 0.97
N PRO A 138 14.36 -12.57 2.09
CA PRO A 138 15.44 -13.56 2.08
C PRO A 138 14.97 -14.97 1.70
N TYR A 139 13.66 -15.24 1.73
CA TYR A 139 13.07 -16.55 1.39
C TYR A 139 12.43 -16.55 -0.01
N GLY A 140 12.48 -15.42 -0.73
CA GLY A 140 11.88 -15.28 -2.05
C GLY A 140 10.36 -15.41 -2.05
N LEU A 141 9.70 -15.13 -0.92
CA LEU A 141 8.24 -15.20 -0.85
C LEU A 141 7.59 -14.08 -1.65
N SER A 142 6.42 -14.38 -2.22
CA SER A 142 5.58 -13.39 -2.86
C SER A 142 4.91 -12.53 -1.80
N HIS A 143 5.04 -11.22 -1.94
CA HIS A 143 4.40 -10.22 -1.08
C HIS A 143 3.17 -9.63 -1.74
N VAL A 144 2.85 -10.02 -2.97
CA VAL A 144 1.55 -9.74 -3.58
C VAL A 144 0.78 -11.05 -3.62
N LEU A 145 -0.37 -11.06 -2.94
CA LEU A 145 -1.20 -12.24 -2.76
C LEU A 145 -2.59 -11.96 -3.32
N ARG A 146 -3.20 -12.91 -4.00
CA ARG A 146 -4.63 -12.87 -4.32
C ARG A 146 -5.41 -13.20 -3.05
N CYS A 147 -6.52 -12.53 -2.83
CA CYS A 147 -7.37 -12.76 -1.68
C CYS A 147 -8.50 -13.73 -2.03
N ALA A 148 -8.57 -14.85 -1.30
CA ALA A 148 -9.63 -15.85 -1.43
C ALA A 148 -10.76 -15.65 -0.40
N ALA A 149 -10.53 -14.83 0.63
CA ALA A 149 -11.53 -14.52 1.64
C ALA A 149 -12.65 -13.61 1.11
N ARG A 150 -13.89 -13.83 1.60
CA ARG A 150 -15.06 -12.98 1.28
C ARG A 150 -14.85 -11.53 1.72
N ASP A 151 -14.30 -11.34 2.92
CA ASP A 151 -13.87 -10.04 3.43
C ASP A 151 -12.35 -10.04 3.59
N CYS A 152 -11.69 -9.47 2.60
CA CYS A 152 -10.24 -9.44 2.56
C CYS A 152 -9.61 -8.53 3.62
N LEU A 153 -10.30 -7.44 4.00
CA LEU A 153 -9.75 -6.51 4.99
C LEU A 153 -9.82 -7.14 6.39
N SER A 154 -10.92 -7.84 6.70
CA SER A 154 -11.04 -8.63 7.92
C SER A 154 -10.02 -9.78 7.96
N ALA A 155 -9.80 -10.48 6.84
CA ALA A 155 -8.76 -11.51 6.76
C ALA A 155 -7.36 -10.92 6.99
N ALA A 156 -7.07 -9.75 6.42
CA ALA A 156 -5.81 -9.04 6.63
C ALA A 156 -5.64 -8.61 8.10
N LEU A 157 -6.70 -8.17 8.76
CA LEU A 157 -6.68 -7.83 10.18
C LEU A 157 -6.39 -9.07 11.05
N GLY A 158 -7.05 -10.20 10.77
CA GLY A 158 -6.82 -11.47 11.46
C GLY A 158 -5.37 -11.93 11.31
N LEU A 159 -4.84 -11.91 10.08
CA LEU A 159 -3.45 -12.22 9.78
C LEU A 159 -2.46 -11.29 10.51
N ALA A 160 -2.71 -9.98 10.47
CA ALA A 160 -1.88 -9.00 11.15
C ALA A 160 -1.84 -9.23 12.67
N SER A 161 -2.99 -9.62 13.24
CA SER A 161 -3.15 -9.85 14.68
C SER A 161 -2.54 -11.17 15.16
N SER A 162 -2.21 -12.09 14.26
CA SER A 162 -1.56 -13.37 14.60
C SER A 162 -0.04 -13.31 14.65
N LEU A 163 0.57 -12.14 14.38
CA LEU A 163 2.02 -11.99 14.40
C LEU A 163 2.60 -12.08 15.82
N PRO A 164 3.60 -12.95 16.07
CA PRO A 164 4.33 -12.95 17.34
C PRO A 164 5.00 -11.60 17.61
N GLY A 165 4.93 -11.12 18.84
CA GLY A 165 5.57 -9.84 19.24
C GLY A 165 4.85 -8.59 18.73
N LEU A 166 3.55 -8.70 18.41
CA LEU A 166 2.67 -7.59 18.07
C LEU A 166 2.68 -6.51 19.17
N LEU A 167 3.00 -5.26 18.80
CA LEU A 167 2.96 -4.12 19.72
C LEU A 167 1.74 -3.22 19.52
N ALA A 168 1.21 -3.14 18.29
CA ALA A 168 0.01 -2.38 17.95
C ALA A 168 -0.51 -2.76 16.56
N VAL A 169 -1.83 -2.63 16.35
CA VAL A 169 -2.49 -2.76 15.04
C VAL A 169 -3.27 -1.47 14.75
N HIS A 170 -3.24 -1.00 13.51
CA HIS A 170 -4.06 0.11 13.05
C HIS A 170 -4.67 -0.18 11.68
N MET A 171 -5.99 -0.05 11.56
CA MET A 171 -6.70 -0.14 10.29
C MET A 171 -6.96 1.25 9.72
N ALA A 172 -6.76 1.37 8.41
CA ALA A 172 -7.11 2.55 7.65
C ALA A 172 -7.93 2.16 6.42
N ALA A 173 -9.09 2.79 6.25
CA ALA A 173 -9.85 2.72 5.01
C ALA A 173 -9.53 3.98 4.18
N PRO A 174 -9.35 3.88 2.85
CA PRO A 174 -9.27 5.06 2.01
C PRO A 174 -10.62 5.78 2.13
N GLY A 175 -10.61 7.02 2.63
CA GLY A 175 -11.80 7.86 2.65
C GLY A 175 -12.47 7.84 1.28
N LEU A 176 -13.77 7.54 1.24
CA LEU A 176 -14.58 7.43 0.03
C LEU A 176 -14.56 8.75 -0.74
N ALA A 177 -13.53 8.99 -1.54
CA ALA A 177 -13.62 9.95 -2.64
C ALA A 177 -14.52 9.29 -3.68
N GLY A 178 -15.74 9.84 -3.82
CA GLY A 178 -16.79 9.37 -4.73
C GLY A 178 -16.34 9.23 -6.19
N PRO A 179 -17.24 8.73 -7.07
CA PRO A 179 -16.90 8.37 -8.44
C PRO A 179 -16.24 9.54 -9.16
N ARG A 180 -14.97 9.36 -9.55
CA ARG A 180 -14.29 10.29 -10.44
C ARG A 180 -14.86 10.08 -11.84
N HIS A 181 -15.62 11.05 -12.32
CA HIS A 181 -16.04 11.16 -13.71
C HIS A 181 -14.87 10.82 -14.63
N TYR A 182 -15.00 9.71 -15.37
CA TYR A 182 -14.23 9.49 -16.58
C TYR A 182 -14.68 10.56 -17.57
N LYS A 183 -13.79 11.50 -17.91
CA LYS A 183 -13.99 12.31 -19.11
C LYS A 183 -13.90 11.35 -20.29
N HIS A 184 -14.98 11.26 -21.05
CA HIS A 184 -15.02 10.64 -22.37
C HIS A 184 -13.79 11.10 -23.17
N ILE A 185 -13.01 10.13 -23.62
CA ILE A 185 -12.05 10.35 -24.70
C ILE A 185 -12.95 10.37 -25.94
N ASN A 186 -13.11 11.54 -26.55
CA ASN A 186 -13.86 11.68 -27.78
C ASN A 186 -13.22 10.81 -28.87
N SER A 187 -14.05 9.99 -29.49
CA SER A 187 -13.82 9.41 -30.80
C SER A 187 -13.72 10.54 -31.82
N ILE A 188 -12.62 10.58 -32.58
CA ILE A 188 -12.58 10.99 -34.00
C ILE A 188 -11.58 10.06 -34.66
#